data_AF-A0ABD3BUK0-F1
#
_entry.id   AF-A0ABD3BUK0-F1
#
_cell.length_a   1.000
_cell.length_b   1.000
_cell.length_c   1.000
_cell.angle_alpha   90.00
_cell.angle_beta   90.00
_cell.angle_gamma   90.00
#
_symmetry.space_group_name_H-M   'P 1'
#
loop_
_entity.id
_entity.type
_entity.pdbx_description
1 polymer ?
#
loop_
_entity_poly.entity_id
_entity_poly.type
_entity_poly.pdbx_seq_one_letter_code
_entity_poly.pdbx_strand_id
1 'polypeptide(L)'
;MPKRYGIQLIADPKSKEVAKYGKLAVAVLNAGDGLGLVFQCVHEGATRTEGGILFMRLDIICADNDRKRPVYRVEMYQIDENIRVTSYTKKAAHFPF
;
A
#
# COMPACT_ATOMS: atom_id res chain seq x y z
N MET A 1 2.81 8.90 31.11
CA MET A 1 2.30 9.42 29.82
C MET A 1 2.15 8.24 28.87
N PRO A 2 0.95 7.88 28.38
CA PRO A 2 0.84 6.83 27.38
C PRO A 2 1.41 7.39 26.07
N LYS A 3 2.51 6.81 25.60
CA LYS A 3 3.02 7.10 24.24
C LYS A 3 1.88 6.73 23.28
N ARG A 4 1.24 7.74 22.69
CA ARG A 4 0.31 7.52 21.57
C ARG A 4 1.15 6.88 20.47
N TYR A 5 1.01 5.58 20.27
CA TYR A 5 1.48 4.87 19.08
C TYR A 5 0.58 5.34 17.92
N GLY A 6 0.76 6.61 17.55
CA GLY A 6 -0.04 7.31 16.56
C GLY A 6 0.36 6.84 15.17
N ILE A 7 -0.61 6.84 14.28
CA ILE A 7 -0.39 6.66 12.85
C ILE A 7 0.72 7.63 12.41
N GLN A 8 1.80 7.11 11.83
CA GLN A 8 2.91 7.88 11.29
C GLN A 8 2.80 7.90 9.77
N LEU A 9 2.86 9.09 9.17
CA LEU A 9 2.95 9.19 7.72
C LEU A 9 4.32 8.70 7.26
N ILE A 10 4.34 7.97 6.15
CA ILE A 10 5.59 7.56 5.50
C ILE A 10 6.25 8.80 4.93
N ALA A 11 7.41 9.16 5.46
CA ALA A 11 8.12 10.39 5.07
C ALA A 11 8.61 10.34 3.62
N ASP A 12 9.05 9.17 3.13
CA ASP A 12 9.45 8.96 1.75
C ASP A 12 8.72 7.75 1.14
N PRO A 13 7.56 7.97 0.48
CA PRO A 13 6.82 6.91 -0.19
C PRO A 13 7.55 6.35 -1.42
N LYS A 14 8.58 7.03 -1.93
CA LYS A 14 9.39 6.56 -3.07
C LYS A 14 10.65 5.81 -2.62
N SER A 15 10.85 5.64 -1.31
CA SER A 15 11.97 4.87 -0.78
C SER A 15 11.95 3.43 -1.31
N LYS A 16 13.15 2.84 -1.43
CA LYS A 16 13.30 1.45 -1.91
C LYS A 16 12.53 0.45 -1.06
N GLU A 17 12.42 0.71 0.24
CA GLU A 17 11.71 -0.15 1.18
C GLU A 17 10.19 -0.09 0.95
N VAL A 18 9.63 1.11 0.84
CA VAL A 18 8.19 1.30 0.59
C VAL A 18 7.79 0.76 -0.79
N ALA A 19 8.67 0.91 -1.78
CA ALA A 19 8.48 0.30 -3.09
C ALA A 19 8.43 -1.24 -3.04
N LYS A 20 9.13 -1.90 -2.11
CA LYS A 20 9.03 -3.37 -1.93
C LYS A 20 7.63 -3.75 -1.43
N TYR A 21 7.12 -3.06 -0.41
CA TYR A 21 5.77 -3.30 0.10
C TYR A 21 4.70 -3.06 -0.97
N GLY A 22 4.84 -1.98 -1.75
CA GLY A 22 3.95 -1.68 -2.87
C GLY A 22 3.95 -2.75 -3.96
N LYS A 23 5.12 -3.27 -4.35
CA LYS A 23 5.22 -4.36 -5.32
C LYS A 23 4.60 -5.66 -4.80
N LEU A 24 4.85 -6.00 -3.54
CA LEU A 24 4.27 -7.19 -2.91
C LEU A 24 2.75 -7.10 -2.87
N ALA A 25 2.19 -5.95 -2.50
CA ALA A 25 0.76 -5.71 -2.54
C ALA A 25 0.18 -5.95 -3.95
N VAL A 26 0.76 -5.34 -4.99
CA VAL A 26 0.28 -5.52 -6.37
C VAL A 26 0.37 -6.99 -6.80
N ALA A 27 1.41 -7.71 -6.41
CA ALA A 27 1.53 -9.14 -6.68
C ALA A 27 0.41 -9.95 -6.02
N VAL A 28 0.07 -9.66 -4.75
CA VAL A 28 -1.05 -10.31 -4.03
C VAL A 28 -2.38 -10.00 -4.70
N LEU A 29 -2.62 -8.73 -5.09
CA LEU A 29 -3.84 -8.33 -5.80
C LEU A 29 -3.98 -9.07 -7.14
N ASN A 30 -2.89 -9.18 -7.91
CA ASN A 30 -2.91 -9.92 -9.18
C ASN A 30 -3.12 -11.42 -8.99
N ALA A 31 -2.57 -12.02 -7.92
CA ALA A 31 -2.76 -13.43 -7.62
C ALA A 31 -4.18 -13.75 -7.14
N GLY A 32 -4.81 -12.85 -6.38
CA GLY A 32 -6.17 -13.04 -5.87
C GLY A 32 -7.26 -12.78 -6.91
N ASP A 33 -7.16 -11.63 -7.61
CA ASP A 33 -8.24 -11.13 -8.47
C ASP A 33 -7.92 -11.15 -9.97
N GLY A 34 -6.69 -11.50 -10.37
CA GLY A 34 -6.29 -11.53 -11.78
C GLY A 34 -6.28 -10.16 -12.47
N LEU A 35 -6.10 -9.07 -11.72
CA LEU A 35 -6.28 -7.69 -12.22
C LEU A 35 -5.26 -7.23 -13.28
N GLY A 36 -4.15 -7.96 -13.48
CA GLY A 36 -3.13 -7.60 -14.47
C GLY A 36 -2.45 -6.25 -14.21
N LEU A 37 -2.38 -5.81 -12.96
CA LEU A 37 -1.85 -4.51 -12.57
C LEU A 37 -0.32 -4.50 -12.62
N VAL A 38 0.24 -3.40 -13.13
CA VAL A 38 1.68 -3.13 -13.09
C VAL A 38 1.95 -2.05 -12.04
N PHE A 39 2.76 -2.37 -11.03
CA PHE A 39 3.17 -1.41 -10.01
C PHE A 39 3.92 -0.22 -10.65
N GLN A 40 3.51 1.02 -10.34
CA GLN A 40 4.20 2.24 -10.76
C GLN A 40 4.97 2.85 -9.58
N CYS A 41 4.24 3.28 -8.55
CA CYS A 41 4.82 3.85 -7.35
C CYS A 41 3.82 3.84 -6.19
N VAL A 42 4.31 4.09 -4.98
CA VAL A 42 3.46 4.47 -3.85
C VAL A 42 3.29 5.98 -3.87
N HIS A 43 2.04 6.45 -3.84
CA HIS A 43 1.69 7.86 -3.80
C HIS A 43 1.83 8.41 -2.38
N GLU A 44 1.20 7.72 -1.43
CA GLU A 44 1.14 8.07 -0.03
C GLU A 44 1.10 6.80 0.81
N GLY A 45 1.46 6.91 2.08
CA GLY A 45 1.24 5.82 3.01
C GLY A 45 1.38 6.23 4.46
N ALA A 46 0.91 5.36 5.33
CA ALA A 46 1.00 5.54 6.77
C ALA A 46 1.28 4.20 7.44
N THR A 47 1.97 4.25 8.57
CA THR A 47 2.30 3.09 9.39
C THR A 47 1.80 3.28 10.82
N ARG A 48 1.56 2.20 11.52
CA ARG A 48 1.20 2.19 12.95
C ARG A 48 1.74 0.91 13.57
N THR A 49 2.45 1.03 14.68
CA THR A 49 2.91 -0.13 15.44
C THR A 49 2.01 -0.34 16.65
N GLU A 50 1.48 -1.56 16.82
CA GLU A 50 0.65 -1.94 17.96
C GLU A 50 0.97 -3.37 18.38
N GLY A 51 1.36 -3.55 19.65
CA GLY A 51 1.66 -4.88 20.19
C GLY A 51 2.77 -5.65 19.45
N GLY A 52 3.74 -4.95 18.84
CA GLY A 52 4.80 -5.56 18.03
C GLY A 52 4.41 -5.84 16.56
N ILE A 53 3.17 -5.55 16.19
CA ILE A 53 2.67 -5.68 14.81
C ILE A 53 2.79 -4.33 14.12
N LEU A 54 3.40 -4.31 12.93
CA LEU A 54 3.48 -3.13 12.08
C LEU A 54 2.31 -3.13 11.09
N PHE A 55 1.31 -2.29 11.31
CA PHE A 55 0.25 -2.02 10.37
C PHE A 55 0.68 -0.95 9.38
N MET A 56 0.35 -1.14 8.11
CA MET A 56 0.66 -0.21 7.03
C MET A 56 -0.57 -0.01 6.14
N ARG A 57 -0.76 1.23 5.71
CA ARG A 57 -1.74 1.60 4.69
C ARG A 57 -1.00 2.32 3.57
N LEU A 58 -1.06 1.81 2.35
CA LEU A 58 -0.38 2.37 1.18
C LEU A 58 -1.40 2.72 0.10
N ASP A 59 -1.31 3.92 -0.47
CA ASP A 59 -2.03 4.30 -1.67
C ASP A 59 -1.08 4.10 -2.86
N ILE A 60 -1.32 3.03 -3.63
CA ILE A 60 -0.44 2.54 -4.69
C ILE A 60 -1.00 2.96 -6.05
N ILE A 61 -0.18 3.64 -6.85
CA ILE A 61 -0.49 3.90 -8.25
C ILE A 61 -0.09 2.67 -9.06
N CYS A 62 -1.06 2.12 -9.79
CA CYS A 62 -0.85 1.02 -10.72
C CYS A 62 -1.09 1.51 -12.15
N ALA A 63 -0.49 0.84 -13.13
CA ALA A 63 -0.92 0.91 -14.51
C ALA A 63 -1.79 -0.32 -14.80
N ASP A 64 -2.91 -0.11 -15.50
CA ASP A 64 -3.71 -1.19 -16.07
C ASP A 64 -3.55 -1.25 -17.60
N ASN A 65 -4.10 -2.31 -18.20
CA ASN A 65 -4.04 -2.54 -19.66
C ASN A 65 -4.73 -1.42 -20.46
N ASP A 66 -5.65 -0.67 -19.85
CA ASP A 66 -6.34 0.46 -20.47
C ASP A 66 -5.52 1.76 -20.41
N ARG A 67 -4.25 1.70 -20.00
CA ARG A 67 -3.38 2.85 -19.73
C ARG A 67 -3.93 3.81 -18.67
N LYS A 68 -4.92 3.39 -17.89
CA LYS A 68 -5.39 4.18 -16.74
C LYS A 68 -4.37 4.02 -15.63
N ARG A 69 -4.36 5.01 -14.73
CA ARG A 69 -3.53 5.01 -13.52
C ARG A 69 -4.40 4.87 -12.28
N PRO A 70 -5.09 3.73 -12.08
CA PRO A 70 -5.89 3.53 -10.88
C PRO A 70 -5.02 3.58 -9.63
N VAL A 71 -5.58 4.18 -8.57
CA VAL A 71 -4.97 4.17 -7.23
C VAL A 71 -5.67 3.10 -6.41
N TYR A 72 -4.88 2.20 -5.81
CA TYR A 72 -5.37 1.19 -4.87
C TYR A 72 -4.90 1.55 -3.48
N ARG A 73 -5.83 1.74 -2.56
CA ARG A 73 -5.53 1.77 -1.14
C ARG A 73 -5.40 0.34 -0.66
N VAL A 74 -4.25 -0.03 -0.14
CA VAL A 74 -3.97 -1.36 0.38
C VAL A 74 -3.63 -1.25 1.86
N GLU A 75 -4.29 -2.07 2.66
CA GLU A 75 -3.96 -2.25 4.07
C GLU A 75 -3.25 -3.58 4.24
N MET A 76 -2.19 -3.56 5.03
CA MET A 76 -1.36 -4.72 5.29
C MET A 76 -0.79 -4.63 6.70
N TYR A 77 -0.36 -5.76 7.23
CA TYR A 77 0.43 -5.79 8.44
C TYR A 77 1.66 -6.65 8.23
N GLN A 78 2.66 -6.39 9.05
CA GLN A 78 3.87 -7.18 9.16
C GLN A 78 4.01 -7.67 10.61
N ILE A 79 4.24 -8.97 10.72
CA ILE A 79 4.61 -9.66 11.95
C ILE A 79 5.92 -10.38 11.65
N ASP A 80 6.98 -10.03 12.37
CA ASP A 80 8.34 -10.49 12.08
C ASP A 80 8.74 -10.19 10.61
N GLU A 81 9.05 -11.22 9.82
CA GLU A 81 9.40 -11.13 8.40
C GLU A 81 8.19 -11.39 7.47
N ASN A 82 7.02 -11.67 8.03
CA ASN A 82 5.83 -12.02 7.25
C ASN A 82 4.94 -10.79 7.04
N ILE A 83 4.78 -10.41 5.77
CA ILE A 83 3.87 -9.33 5.35
C ILE A 83 2.58 -9.98 4.83
N ARG A 84 1.43 -9.49 5.30
CA ARG A 84 0.12 -9.93 4.86
C ARG A 84 -0.75 -8.74 4.47
N VAL A 85 -1.31 -8.80 3.27
CA VAL A 85 -2.35 -7.86 2.81
C VAL A 85 -3.67 -8.27 3.46
N THR A 86 -4.33 -7.34 4.14
CA THR A 86 -5.63 -7.58 4.79
C THR A 86 -6.79 -7.17 3.91
N SER A 87 -6.65 -6.05 3.21
CA SER A 87 -7.71 -5.50 2.37
C SER A 87 -7.10 -4.58 1.32
N TYR A 88 -7.84 -4.39 0.23
CA TYR A 88 -7.57 -3.32 -0.71
C TYR A 88 -8.87 -2.73 -1.24
N THR A 89 -8.80 -1.49 -1.68
CA THR A 89 -9.92 -0.80 -2.29
C THR A 89 -9.41 0.07 -3.43
N LYS A 90 -10.00 -0.08 -4.61
CA LYS A 90 -9.76 0.82 -5.73
C LYS A 90 -10.33 2.19 -5.37
N LYS A 91 -9.48 3.21 -5.27
CA LYS A 91 -9.94 4.60 -5.12
C LYS A 91 -10.52 5.07 -6.45
N ALA A 92 -11.68 5.70 -6.40
CA ALA A 92 -12.19 6.47 -7.54
C ALA A 92 -11.14 7.53 -7.89
N ALA A 93 -10.63 7.50 -9.12
CA ALA A 93 -9.68 8.48 -9.60
C ALA A 93 -10.40 9.83 -9.75
N HIS A 94 -10.41 10.64 -8.69
CA HIS A 94 -10.65 12.07 -8.79
C HIS A 94 -9.28 12.75 -8.84
N PHE A 95 -8.65 12.73 -10.01
CA PHE A 95 -7.65 13.74 -10.35
C PHE A 95 -8.39 14.76 -11.22
N PRO A 96 -8.58 16.02 -10.77
CA PRO A 96 -9.04 17.06 -11.68
C PRO A 96 -8.02 17.17 -12.81
N PHE A 97 -8.53 17.14 -14.05
CA PHE A 97 -7.77 17.42 -15.26
C PHE A 97 -7.17 18.81 -15.23
#